data_AF-A0A8S3HTX8-F1
#
_entry.id   AF-A0A8S3HTX8-F1
#
_cell.length_a   1.000
_cell.length_b   1.000
_cell.length_c   1.000
_cell.angle_alpha   90.00
_cell.angle_beta   90.00
_cell.angle_gamma   90.00
#
_symmetry.space_group_name_H-M   'P 1'
#
loop_
_entity.id
_entity.type
_entity.pdbx_description
1 polymer ?
#
loop_
_entity_poly.entity_id
_entity_poly.type
_entity_poly.pdbx_seq_one_letter_code
_entity_poly.pdbx_strand_id
1 'polypeptide(L)'
;IALDKYFRIKEKDTPDCVVNIWYDNAYCGQHQYKGRTTNTYTVSIPMRAILALSSSFNMGSNDKNVVMHKRGNGRLYYRIAMYYAPTSLQLNAVNYGFKIERTYTAIDHLSHVQQQSDGTWNFRLNEKIKVTLTMTTTQRRYHVALVDYLPAVCEPLNTKLNGTMTDYTNSSVTRSKRSSRYSEYRLNSTIGWAEY
;
A
#
# COMPACT_ATOMS: atom_id res chain seq x y z
N ILE A 1 -0.95 -0.29 33.35
CA ILE A 1 0.08 0.53 34.03
C ILE A 1 0.90 1.38 33.04
N ALA A 2 1.33 0.87 31.88
CA ALA A 2 2.15 1.63 30.92
C ALA A 2 1.47 2.91 30.36
N LEU A 3 0.19 2.83 29.99
CA LEU A 3 -0.56 3.98 29.43
C LEU A 3 -0.77 5.11 30.45
N ASP A 4 -1.07 4.79 31.71
CA ASP A 4 -1.20 5.80 32.79
C ASP A 4 0.12 6.52 33.05
N LYS A 5 1.24 5.78 33.11
CA LYS A 5 2.58 6.38 33.26
C LYS A 5 2.93 7.28 32.06
N TYR A 6 2.61 6.85 30.83
CA TYR A 6 2.79 7.67 29.64
C TYR A 6 1.98 8.96 29.73
N PHE A 7 0.69 8.86 30.06
CA PHE A 7 -0.22 9.99 30.15
C PHE A 7 0.28 11.04 31.15
N ARG A 8 0.71 10.60 32.34
CA ARG A 8 1.26 11.49 33.38
C ARG A 8 2.55 12.21 32.96
N ILE A 9 3.37 11.60 32.11
CA ILE A 9 4.66 12.16 31.69
C ILE A 9 4.54 12.98 30.41
N LYS A 10 3.77 12.53 29.43
CA LYS A 10 3.74 13.07 28.07
C LYS A 10 2.48 13.89 27.75
N GLU A 11 1.39 13.69 28.50
CA GLU A 11 0.07 14.32 28.32
C GLU A 11 -0.46 14.96 29.61
N LYS A 12 0.46 15.43 30.47
CA LYS A 12 0.12 16.08 31.75
C LYS A 12 -0.77 17.31 31.54
N ASP A 13 -0.46 18.12 30.53
CA ASP A 13 -1.18 19.35 30.24
C ASP A 13 -2.57 19.03 29.68
N THR A 14 -3.59 19.69 30.24
CA THR A 14 -4.94 19.64 29.66
C THR A 14 -4.90 20.30 28.27
N PRO A 15 -5.39 19.63 27.22
CA PRO A 15 -5.43 20.24 25.88
C PRO A 15 -6.27 21.52 25.86
N ASP A 16 -5.65 22.60 25.40
CA ASP A 16 -6.30 23.86 25.10
C ASP A 16 -5.53 24.52 23.96
N CYS A 17 -5.80 24.06 22.74
CA CYS A 17 -5.07 24.52 21.57
C CYS A 17 -5.94 24.61 20.33
N VAL A 18 -5.53 25.49 19.43
CA VAL A 18 -6.12 25.69 18.11
C VAL A 18 -5.09 25.27 17.08
N VAL A 19 -5.48 24.38 16.17
CA VAL A 19 -4.65 23.90 15.08
C VAL A 19 -5.23 24.42 13.77
N ASN A 20 -4.42 25.16 13.04
CA ASN A 20 -4.76 25.65 11.72
C ASN A 20 -3.96 24.86 10.68
N ILE A 21 -4.59 24.59 9.54
CA ILE A 21 -4.03 23.76 8.48
C ILE A 21 -4.09 24.54 7.17
N TRP A 22 -2.97 24.59 6.47
CA TRP A 22 -2.85 25.16 5.14
C TRP A 22 -2.15 24.19 4.18
N TYR A 23 -2.51 24.31 2.92
CA TYR A 23 -1.80 23.73 1.79
C TYR A 23 -1.18 24.88 1.01
N ASP A 24 0.13 25.02 1.11
CA ASP A 24 0.87 26.24 0.80
C ASP A 24 0.18 27.47 1.44
N ASN A 25 -0.39 28.34 0.61
CA ASN A 25 -1.08 29.56 1.04
C ASN A 25 -2.60 29.37 1.17
N ALA A 26 -3.14 28.21 0.79
CA ALA A 26 -4.57 27.92 0.84
C ALA A 26 -4.96 27.41 2.22
N TYR A 27 -5.87 28.12 2.89
CA TYR A 27 -6.41 27.67 4.17
C TYR A 27 -7.33 26.46 3.98
N CYS A 28 -7.02 25.36 4.67
CA CYS A 28 -7.76 24.10 4.55
C CYS A 28 -8.72 23.88 5.71
N GLY A 29 -8.47 24.51 6.86
CA GLY A 29 -9.37 24.43 8.00
C GLY A 29 -8.67 24.63 9.33
N GLN A 30 -9.47 24.59 10.39
CA GLN A 30 -9.02 24.71 11.77
C GLN A 30 -9.80 23.75 12.65
N HIS A 31 -9.12 23.25 13.68
CA HIS A 31 -9.75 22.52 14.77
C HIS A 31 -9.29 23.10 16.11
N GLN A 32 -10.26 23.25 17.02
CA GLN A 32 -10.01 23.62 18.39
C GLN A 32 -10.14 22.39 19.28
N TYR A 33 -9.17 22.22 20.17
CA TYR A 33 -9.12 21.18 21.18
C TYR A 33 -9.23 21.83 22.54
N LYS A 34 -10.23 21.44 23.32
CA LYS A 34 -10.44 21.93 24.67
C LYS A 34 -10.82 20.79 25.61
N GLY A 35 -10.08 20.66 26.70
CA GLY A 35 -10.26 19.56 27.64
C GLY A 35 -9.75 18.22 27.10
N ARG A 36 -10.01 17.16 27.86
CA ARG A 36 -9.60 15.79 27.50
C ARG A 36 -10.74 15.11 26.78
N THR A 37 -10.50 14.70 25.53
CA THR A 37 -11.46 13.96 24.71
C THR A 37 -10.73 12.92 23.88
N THR A 38 -11.41 11.82 23.56
CA THR A 38 -10.95 10.80 22.62
C THR A 38 -11.38 11.08 21.19
N ASN A 39 -12.03 12.23 20.94
CA ASN A 39 -12.51 12.59 19.62
C ASN A 39 -11.36 12.82 18.65
N THR A 40 -11.52 12.26 17.45
CA THR A 40 -10.62 12.48 16.32
C THR A 40 -11.26 13.42 15.33
N TYR A 41 -10.51 14.42 14.87
CA TYR A 41 -10.95 15.31 13.80
C TYR A 41 -10.21 14.96 12.51
N THR A 42 -10.89 15.13 11.38
CA THR A 42 -10.34 14.84 10.06
C THR A 42 -10.71 15.96 9.11
N VAL A 43 -9.70 16.50 8.42
CA VAL A 43 -9.88 17.39 7.28
C VAL A 43 -9.59 16.58 6.02
N SER A 44 -10.56 16.52 5.10
CA SER A 44 -10.40 15.87 3.82
C SER A 44 -10.35 16.93 2.71
N ILE A 45 -9.25 16.93 1.95
CA ILE A 45 -9.06 17.83 0.81
C ILE A 45 -9.16 16.99 -0.46
N PRO A 46 -10.15 17.24 -1.34
CA PRO A 46 -10.28 16.51 -2.59
C PRO A 46 -9.06 16.72 -3.50
N MET A 47 -8.58 15.65 -4.15
CA MET A 47 -7.42 15.73 -5.07
C MET A 47 -7.60 16.79 -6.16
N ARG A 48 -8.83 16.98 -6.66
CA ARG A 48 -9.15 18.04 -7.64
C ARG A 48 -8.81 19.44 -7.13
N ALA A 49 -9.00 19.70 -5.84
CA ALA A 49 -8.68 20.99 -5.24
C ALA A 49 -7.17 21.16 -5.08
N ILE A 50 -6.46 20.10 -4.68
CA ILE A 50 -4.99 20.07 -4.62
C ILE A 50 -4.39 20.38 -6.00
N LEU A 51 -4.90 19.75 -7.06
CA LEU A 51 -4.45 19.97 -8.43
C LEU A 51 -4.71 21.41 -8.89
N ALA A 52 -5.92 21.94 -8.65
CA ALA A 52 -6.23 23.33 -8.98
C ALA A 52 -5.28 24.31 -8.28
N LEU A 53 -5.08 24.14 -6.97
CA LEU A 53 -4.15 24.95 -6.18
C LEU A 53 -2.70 24.80 -6.68
N SER A 54 -2.30 23.60 -7.09
CA SER A 54 -0.96 23.37 -7.62
C SER A 54 -0.70 24.12 -8.93
N SER A 55 -1.72 24.24 -9.78
CA SER A 55 -1.65 24.97 -11.06
C SER A 55 -1.72 26.50 -10.92
N SER A 56 -2.37 27.01 -9.87
CA SER A 56 -2.54 28.46 -9.66
C SER A 56 -1.31 29.15 -9.08
N PHE A 57 -0.47 28.40 -8.35
CA PHE A 57 0.74 28.95 -7.74
C PHE A 57 1.97 28.56 -8.58
N ASN A 58 2.36 29.46 -9.49
CA ASN A 58 3.64 29.48 -10.22
C ASN A 58 4.80 29.77 -9.24
N MET A 59 5.04 28.86 -8.30
CA MET A 59 6.28 28.85 -7.53
C MET A 59 7.21 27.90 -8.27
N GLY A 60 8.39 28.38 -8.70
CA GLY A 60 9.35 27.65 -9.54
C GLY A 60 9.93 26.36 -8.94
N SER A 61 9.35 25.85 -7.86
CA SER A 61 9.60 24.56 -7.22
C SER A 61 8.33 23.72 -7.26
N ASN A 62 8.41 22.48 -7.73
CA ASN A 62 7.32 21.49 -7.68
C ASN A 62 6.96 21.06 -6.24
N ASP A 63 7.66 21.58 -5.23
CA ASP A 63 7.43 21.25 -3.83
C ASP A 63 6.24 22.05 -3.30
N LYS A 64 5.21 21.32 -2.86
CA LYS A 64 4.00 21.86 -2.22
C LYS A 64 3.99 21.48 -0.75
N ASN A 65 3.70 22.44 0.12
CA ASN A 65 3.84 22.28 1.57
C ASN A 65 2.48 22.08 2.24
N VAL A 66 2.44 21.17 3.22
CA VAL A 66 1.32 21.09 4.18
C VAL A 66 1.81 21.70 5.49
N VAL A 67 1.21 22.83 5.87
CA VAL A 67 1.58 23.57 7.08
C VAL A 67 0.52 23.35 8.15
N MET A 68 0.94 22.87 9.32
CA MET A 68 0.10 22.79 10.51
C MET A 68 0.64 23.70 11.59
N HIS A 69 -0.13 24.72 11.97
CA HIS A 69 0.22 25.65 13.03
C HIS A 69 -0.64 25.38 14.26
N LYS A 70 -0.01 24.86 15.31
CA LYS A 70 -0.63 24.67 16.63
C LYS A 70 -0.34 25.87 17.53
N ARG A 71 -1.38 26.45 18.09
CA ARG A 71 -1.30 27.51 19.10
C ARG A 71 -2.00 27.07 20.38
N GLY A 72 -1.32 27.12 21.53
CA GLY A 72 -1.88 26.75 22.84
C GLY A 72 -1.27 25.47 23.43
N ASN A 73 -1.83 25.02 24.55
CA ASN A 73 -1.26 23.96 25.40
C ASN A 73 -1.75 22.56 25.05
N GLY A 74 -1.00 21.56 25.50
CA GLY A 74 -1.25 20.14 25.20
C GLY A 74 -0.47 19.63 23.98
N ARG A 75 -0.51 18.32 23.77
CA ARG A 75 0.21 17.62 22.70
C ARG A 75 -0.74 17.25 21.56
N LEU A 76 -0.31 17.49 20.32
CA LEU A 76 -1.06 17.13 19.11
C LEU A 76 -0.46 15.87 18.50
N TYR A 77 -1.30 14.88 18.28
CA TYR A 77 -1.00 13.72 17.44
C TYR A 77 -1.78 13.87 16.15
N TYR A 78 -1.10 13.69 15.02
CA TYR A 78 -1.71 13.84 13.71
C TYR A 78 -1.24 12.74 12.76
N ARG A 79 -2.05 12.47 11.75
CA ARG A 79 -1.71 11.59 10.63
C ARG A 79 -2.06 12.33 9.34
N ILE A 80 -1.11 12.37 8.42
CA ILE A 80 -1.33 12.84 7.06
C ILE A 80 -1.38 11.60 6.16
N ALA A 81 -2.36 11.54 5.28
CA ALA A 81 -2.49 10.49 4.28
C ALA A 81 -2.94 11.11 2.97
N MET A 82 -2.37 10.64 1.86
CA MET A 82 -2.74 11.03 0.51
C MET A 82 -3.09 9.78 -0.28
N TYR A 83 -4.26 9.81 -0.91
CA TYR A 83 -4.71 8.78 -1.84
C TYR A 83 -4.71 9.41 -3.23
N TYR A 84 -3.89 8.89 -4.14
CA TYR A 84 -3.72 9.43 -5.47
C TYR A 84 -3.60 8.30 -6.51
N ALA A 85 -3.99 8.62 -7.74
CA ALA A 85 -3.68 7.81 -8.90
C ALA A 85 -2.48 8.45 -9.63
N PRO A 86 -1.40 7.70 -9.88
CA PRO A 86 -0.33 8.16 -10.74
C PRO A 86 -0.86 8.52 -12.14
N THR A 87 -0.24 9.51 -12.79
CA THR A 87 -0.57 9.86 -14.19
C THR A 87 -0.18 8.77 -15.18
N SER A 88 0.87 8.01 -14.86
CA SER A 88 1.29 6.81 -15.60
C SER A 88 1.23 5.59 -14.70
N LEU A 89 0.65 4.50 -15.21
CA LEU A 89 0.66 3.19 -14.54
C LEU A 89 1.99 2.45 -14.75
N GLN A 90 2.87 2.96 -15.60
CA GLN A 90 4.26 2.49 -15.72
C GLN A 90 5.09 3.18 -14.64
N LEU A 91 5.17 2.54 -13.48
CA LEU A 91 5.96 3.02 -12.36
C LEU A 91 7.36 2.43 -12.43
N ASN A 92 8.37 3.23 -12.09
CA ASN A 92 9.72 2.74 -11.88
C ASN A 92 9.72 1.71 -10.75
N ALA A 93 10.60 0.71 -10.86
CA ALA A 93 10.81 -0.25 -9.79
C ALA A 93 11.27 0.47 -8.51
N VAL A 94 10.62 0.16 -7.40
CA VAL A 94 10.89 0.76 -6.08
C VAL A 94 11.10 -0.34 -5.04
N ASN A 95 11.95 -0.05 -4.05
CA ASN A 95 12.15 -0.92 -2.89
C ASN A 95 11.91 -0.12 -1.61
N TYR A 96 10.81 -0.41 -0.93
CA TYR A 96 10.45 0.19 0.36
C TYR A 96 10.58 -0.81 1.52
N GLY A 97 11.57 -1.71 1.45
CA GLY A 97 11.82 -2.77 2.43
C GLY A 97 11.43 -4.18 1.96
N PHE A 98 10.83 -4.28 0.78
CA PHE A 98 10.60 -5.51 0.04
C PHE A 98 10.99 -5.29 -1.42
N LYS A 99 11.71 -6.26 -1.98
CA LYS A 99 11.85 -6.44 -3.43
C LYS A 99 10.86 -7.53 -3.83
N ILE A 100 10.00 -7.24 -4.80
CA ILE A 100 9.04 -8.21 -5.35
C ILE A 100 9.33 -8.39 -6.83
N GLU A 101 9.48 -9.64 -7.25
CA GLU A 101 9.68 -10.01 -8.65
C GLU A 101 8.56 -10.98 -9.04
N ARG A 102 7.94 -10.74 -10.19
CA ARG A 102 6.93 -11.62 -10.78
C ARG A 102 7.45 -12.16 -12.09
N THR A 103 7.39 -13.48 -12.28
CA THR A 103 7.72 -14.13 -13.54
C THR A 103 6.57 -15.04 -13.98
N TYR A 104 6.44 -15.22 -15.29
CA TYR A 104 5.47 -16.12 -15.89
C TYR A 104 6.21 -17.20 -16.66
N THR A 105 5.77 -18.45 -16.51
CA THR A 105 6.30 -19.57 -17.28
C THR A 105 5.15 -20.38 -17.87
N ALA A 106 5.30 -20.86 -19.10
CA ALA A 106 4.33 -21.77 -19.68
C ALA A 106 4.31 -23.11 -18.95
N ILE A 107 3.14 -23.76 -18.92
CA ILE A 107 3.00 -25.11 -18.37
C ILE A 107 3.08 -26.17 -19.47
N ASP A 108 2.23 -26.08 -20.51
CA ASP A 108 2.12 -27.13 -21.51
C ASP A 108 3.12 -26.96 -22.68
N HIS A 109 3.25 -25.75 -23.24
CA HIS A 109 4.20 -25.46 -24.32
C HIS A 109 4.91 -24.11 -24.14
N LEU A 110 6.24 -24.09 -24.30
CA LEU A 110 7.07 -22.90 -24.10
C LEU A 110 6.63 -21.68 -24.91
N SER A 111 6.04 -21.88 -26.08
CA SER A 111 5.55 -20.80 -26.95
C SER A 111 4.32 -20.07 -26.39
N HIS A 112 3.63 -20.61 -25.38
CA HIS A 112 2.41 -20.04 -24.80
C HIS A 112 2.66 -18.80 -23.96
N VAL A 113 3.90 -18.58 -23.51
CA VAL A 113 4.30 -17.44 -22.69
C VAL A 113 5.56 -16.84 -23.28
N GLN A 114 5.48 -15.59 -23.72
CA GLN A 114 6.61 -14.89 -24.33
C GLN A 114 6.77 -13.51 -23.72
N GLN A 115 7.96 -13.22 -23.22
CA GLN A 115 8.33 -11.87 -22.82
C GLN A 115 8.87 -11.12 -24.04
N GLN A 116 8.32 -9.93 -24.29
CA GLN A 116 8.76 -9.03 -25.36
C GLN A 116 10.00 -8.24 -24.91
N SER A 117 10.67 -7.59 -25.87
CA SER A 117 11.87 -6.78 -25.61
C SER A 117 11.61 -5.56 -24.73
N ASP A 118 10.38 -5.05 -24.72
CA ASP A 118 9.93 -3.95 -23.86
C ASP A 118 9.51 -4.40 -22.45
N GLY A 119 9.64 -5.70 -22.15
CA GLY A 119 9.28 -6.31 -20.86
C GLY A 119 7.82 -6.71 -20.73
N THR A 120 6.96 -6.44 -21.71
CA THR A 120 5.56 -6.91 -21.74
C THR A 120 5.48 -8.43 -21.92
N TRP A 121 4.39 -9.03 -21.47
CA TRP A 121 4.17 -10.48 -21.58
C TRP A 121 2.99 -10.77 -22.49
N ASN A 122 3.21 -11.68 -23.45
CA ASN A 122 2.18 -12.23 -24.30
C ASN A 122 1.83 -13.64 -23.83
N PHE A 123 0.53 -13.88 -23.69
CA PHE A 123 -0.01 -15.18 -23.31
C PHE A 123 -0.91 -15.70 -24.43
N ARG A 124 -0.76 -16.98 -24.75
CA ARG A 124 -1.72 -17.66 -25.62
C ARG A 124 -3.03 -17.85 -24.88
N LEU A 125 -4.15 -17.50 -25.54
CA LEU A 125 -5.48 -17.62 -24.96
C LEU A 125 -5.82 -19.08 -24.62
N ASN A 126 -6.58 -19.27 -23.54
CA ASN A 126 -7.02 -20.57 -23.03
C ASN A 126 -5.89 -21.52 -22.59
N GLU A 127 -4.67 -21.01 -22.43
CA GLU A 127 -3.53 -21.81 -21.99
C GLU A 127 -3.18 -21.52 -20.54
N LYS A 128 -2.63 -22.54 -19.86
CA LYS A 128 -2.24 -22.40 -18.46
C LYS A 128 -0.87 -21.72 -18.35
N ILE A 129 -0.79 -20.78 -17.42
CA ILE A 129 0.44 -20.09 -17.06
C ILE A 129 0.76 -20.33 -15.60
N LYS A 130 2.04 -20.50 -15.27
CA LYS A 130 2.51 -20.52 -13.90
C LYS A 130 3.05 -19.14 -13.55
N VAL A 131 2.49 -18.54 -12.50
CA VAL A 131 2.98 -17.28 -11.92
C VAL A 131 3.91 -17.60 -10.77
N THR A 132 5.13 -17.06 -10.78
CA THR A 132 6.07 -17.15 -9.66
C THR A 132 6.31 -15.76 -9.09
N LEU A 133 6.00 -15.59 -7.81
CA LEU A 133 6.27 -14.36 -7.06
C LEU A 133 7.42 -14.60 -6.09
N THR A 134 8.51 -13.87 -6.28
CA THR A 134 9.67 -13.88 -5.39
C THR A 134 9.67 -12.59 -4.59
N MET A 135 9.50 -12.70 -3.26
CA MET A 135 9.60 -11.56 -2.36
C MET A 135 10.85 -11.69 -1.47
N THR A 136 11.71 -10.67 -1.52
CA THR A 136 12.96 -10.60 -0.78
C THR A 136 12.95 -9.41 0.16
N THR A 137 13.43 -9.58 1.40
CA THR A 137 13.59 -8.51 2.39
C THR A 137 14.91 -8.67 3.14
N THR A 138 15.49 -7.56 3.59
CA THR A 138 16.77 -7.53 4.31
C THR A 138 16.62 -7.70 5.83
N GLN A 139 15.40 -7.63 6.35
CA GLN A 139 15.10 -7.72 7.78
C GLN A 139 13.87 -8.61 8.01
N ARG A 140 13.71 -9.09 9.25
CA ARG A 140 12.53 -9.87 9.62
C ARG A 140 11.28 -8.99 9.68
N ARG A 141 10.18 -9.46 9.09
CA ARG A 141 8.89 -8.79 8.94
C ARG A 141 7.78 -9.74 9.33
N TYR A 142 6.90 -9.28 10.23
CA TYR A 142 5.72 -10.01 10.68
C TYR A 142 4.47 -9.36 10.10
N HIS A 143 3.38 -10.15 10.01
CA HIS A 143 2.07 -9.69 9.54
C HIS A 143 2.10 -9.09 8.13
N VAL A 144 2.77 -9.78 7.20
CA VAL A 144 2.89 -9.36 5.81
C VAL A 144 1.80 -10.03 4.96
N ALA A 145 1.12 -9.23 4.14
CA ALA A 145 0.23 -9.71 3.09
C ALA A 145 0.85 -9.42 1.73
N LEU A 146 0.91 -10.43 0.87
CA LEU A 146 1.22 -10.25 -0.55
C LEU A 146 -0.07 -10.38 -1.34
N VAL A 147 -0.42 -9.31 -2.05
CA VAL A 147 -1.59 -9.29 -2.95
C VAL A 147 -1.08 -9.25 -4.38
N ASP A 148 -1.43 -10.27 -5.15
CA ASP A 148 -1.08 -10.39 -6.55
C ASP A 148 -2.30 -10.05 -7.41
N TYR A 149 -2.33 -8.85 -8.00
CA TYR A 149 -3.34 -8.50 -8.99
C TYR A 149 -3.00 -9.16 -10.32
N LEU A 150 -3.96 -9.92 -10.85
CA LEU A 150 -3.82 -10.64 -12.11
C LEU A 150 -4.09 -9.71 -13.29
N PRO A 151 -3.39 -9.88 -14.42
CA PRO A 151 -3.78 -9.24 -15.68
C PRO A 151 -5.22 -9.59 -16.03
N ALA A 152 -5.95 -8.67 -16.67
CA ALA A 152 -7.39 -8.82 -16.94
C ALA A 152 -7.77 -10.08 -17.77
N VAL A 153 -6.81 -10.67 -18.48
CA VAL A 153 -7.01 -11.89 -19.30
C VAL A 153 -6.81 -13.18 -18.48
N CYS A 154 -6.31 -13.08 -17.25
CA CYS A 154 -5.92 -14.22 -16.43
C CYS A 154 -6.92 -14.44 -15.28
N GLU A 155 -7.32 -15.70 -15.10
CA GLU A 155 -8.12 -16.14 -13.96
C GLU A 155 -7.31 -17.11 -13.09
N PRO A 156 -7.43 -17.04 -11.76
CA PRO A 156 -6.73 -17.96 -10.88
C PRO A 156 -7.39 -19.33 -10.89
N LEU A 157 -6.58 -20.39 -11.00
CA LEU A 157 -7.04 -21.76 -10.79
C LEU A 157 -7.14 -22.05 -9.29
N ASN A 158 -8.37 -22.25 -8.79
CA ASN A 158 -8.61 -22.54 -7.39
C ASN A 158 -8.35 -24.02 -7.08
N THR A 159 -7.26 -24.29 -6.37
CA THR A 159 -6.85 -25.65 -5.99
C THR A 159 -7.63 -26.26 -4.84
N LYS A 160 -8.52 -25.50 -4.18
CA LYS A 160 -9.41 -26.03 -3.16
C LYS A 160 -10.64 -26.73 -3.77
N LEU A 161 -10.86 -26.62 -5.08
CA LEU A 161 -11.94 -27.29 -5.78
C LEU A 161 -11.51 -28.69 -6.23
N ASN A 162 -12.38 -29.67 -6.01
CA ASN A 162 -12.14 -31.03 -6.48
C ASN A 162 -12.07 -31.07 -8.02
N GLY A 163 -11.03 -31.70 -8.55
CA GLY A 163 -10.80 -31.81 -10.00
C GLY A 163 -9.85 -30.77 -10.58
N THR A 164 -9.45 -29.75 -9.82
CA THR A 164 -8.39 -28.82 -10.24
C THR A 164 -7.03 -29.52 -10.19
N MET A 165 -6.24 -29.45 -11.27
CA MET A 165 -4.88 -30.01 -11.29
C MET A 165 -4.00 -29.32 -10.24
N THR A 166 -3.38 -30.11 -9.36
CA THR A 166 -2.53 -29.61 -8.25
C THR A 166 -1.03 -29.78 -8.50
N ASP A 167 -0.63 -30.46 -9.57
CA ASP A 167 0.78 -30.86 -9.81
C ASP A 167 1.74 -29.67 -9.93
N TYR A 168 1.21 -28.48 -10.25
CA TYR A 168 1.97 -27.24 -10.39
C TYR A 168 1.81 -26.26 -9.21
N THR A 169 1.05 -26.65 -8.17
CA THR A 169 0.74 -25.80 -7.01
C THR A 169 1.61 -26.03 -5.78
N ASN A 170 2.88 -26.34 -6.01
CA ASN A 170 3.88 -26.09 -4.98
C ASN A 170 4.03 -24.58 -4.80
N SER A 171 3.15 -23.95 -4.01
CA SER A 171 3.41 -22.67 -3.37
C SER A 171 4.50 -22.90 -2.32
N SER A 172 5.72 -23.20 -2.75
CA SER A 172 6.88 -23.25 -1.89
C SER A 172 7.41 -21.83 -1.74
N VAL A 173 7.08 -21.18 -0.62
CA VAL A 173 7.90 -20.07 -0.15
C VAL A 173 9.24 -20.68 0.25
N THR A 174 10.22 -20.62 -0.64
CA THR A 174 11.56 -21.14 -0.35
C THR A 174 12.32 -20.11 0.51
N ARG A 175 11.99 -20.08 1.79
CA ARG A 175 12.93 -19.75 2.87
C ARG A 175 12.83 -20.90 3.86
N SER A 176 13.98 -21.43 4.31
CA SER A 176 14.09 -22.61 5.16
C SER A 176 12.86 -22.85 6.08
N LYS A 177 12.02 -23.83 5.73
CA LYS A 177 10.96 -24.40 6.57
C LYS A 177 9.85 -23.46 7.10
N ARG A 178 9.01 -22.86 6.25
CA ARG A 178 7.58 -22.63 6.58
C ARG A 178 6.74 -22.21 5.36
N SER A 179 5.63 -22.95 5.14
CA SER A 179 4.59 -22.64 4.16
C SER A 179 3.79 -21.40 4.57
N SER A 180 3.14 -20.74 3.61
CA SER A 180 2.18 -19.66 3.88
C SER A 180 1.10 -20.16 4.86
N ARG A 181 0.64 -19.30 5.77
CA ARG A 181 -0.39 -19.69 6.75
C ARG A 181 -1.78 -19.76 6.12
N TYR A 182 -2.03 -18.94 5.09
CA TYR A 182 -3.34 -18.84 4.44
C TYR A 182 -3.23 -18.25 3.02
N SER A 183 -4.01 -18.80 2.08
CA SER A 183 -4.20 -18.25 0.74
C SER A 183 -5.69 -18.10 0.39
N GLU A 184 -5.99 -17.00 -0.30
CA GLU A 184 -7.32 -16.64 -0.80
C GLU A 184 -7.26 -16.34 -2.31
N TYR A 185 -8.19 -16.91 -3.06
CA TYR A 185 -8.32 -16.70 -4.51
C TYR A 185 -9.57 -15.86 -4.77
N ARG A 186 -9.40 -14.75 -5.48
CA ARG A 186 -10.46 -13.82 -5.91
C ARG A 186 -10.44 -13.71 -7.43
N LEU A 187 -11.56 -13.26 -8.02
CA LEU A 187 -11.73 -13.09 -9.47
C LEU A 187 -10.54 -12.40 -10.18
N ASN A 188 -9.94 -11.38 -9.56
CA ASN A 188 -8.86 -10.59 -10.15
C ASN A 188 -7.56 -10.59 -9.34
N SER A 189 -7.47 -11.37 -8.26
CA SER A 189 -6.31 -11.34 -7.38
C SER A 189 -6.14 -12.61 -6.56
N THR A 190 -4.89 -12.89 -6.20
CA THR A 190 -4.58 -13.92 -5.20
C THR A 190 -3.89 -13.26 -4.01
N ILE A 191 -4.29 -13.64 -2.80
CA ILE A 191 -3.74 -13.09 -1.55
C ILE A 191 -3.04 -14.20 -0.78
N GLY A 192 -1.80 -13.95 -0.36
CA GLY A 192 -1.01 -14.84 0.50
C GLY A 192 -0.58 -14.15 1.79
N TRP A 193 -0.74 -14.84 2.92
CA TRP A 193 -0.29 -14.37 4.24
C TRP A 193 0.90 -15.19 4.73
N ALA A 194 1.96 -14.50 5.13
CA ALA A 194 3.16 -15.16 5.63
C ALA A 194 3.96 -14.27 6.60
N GLU A 195 4.81 -14.95 7.35
CA GLU A 195 5.83 -14.32 8.20
C GLU A 195 7.17 -14.51 7.52
N TYR A 196 7.97 -13.45 7.46
CA TYR A 196 9.24 -13.43 6.74
C TYR A 196 10.36 -13.10 7.71
#